data_AF-A0A4P7RMG4-F1
#
_entry.id   AF-A0A4P7RMG4-F1
#
_cell.length_a   1.000
_cell.length_b   1.000
_cell.length_c   1.000
_cell.angle_alpha   90.00
_cell.angle_beta   90.00
_cell.angle_gamma   90.00
#
_symmetry.space_group_name_H-M   'P 1'
#
loop_
_entity.id
_entity.type
_entity.pdbx_description
1 polymer ?
#
loop_
_entity_poly.entity_id
_entity_poly.type
_entity_poly.pdbx_seq_one_letter_code
_entity_poly.pdbx_strand_id
1 'polypeptide(L)' 'MSKPSARLYDALDSALQDSTDEQRQAIQNDPGTSARVVGDRVTFEAAGITYLILERSWFGPDVEWDEFNEAHRTERGL' A
#
# COMPACT_ATOMS: atom_id res chain seq x y z
N MET A 1 -18.27 -0.93 -4.62
CA MET A 1 -16.92 -1.15 -4.09
C MET A 1 -16.41 -2.47 -4.62
N SER A 2 -15.66 -2.43 -5.72
CA SER A 2 -14.87 -3.59 -6.17
C SER A 2 -13.79 -3.86 -5.13
N LYS A 3 -13.58 -5.13 -4.78
CA LYS A 3 -12.43 -5.50 -3.95
C LYS A 3 -11.17 -5.31 -4.80
N PRO A 4 -10.05 -4.82 -4.22
CA PRO A 4 -8.82 -4.72 -4.99
C PRO A 4 -8.45 -6.08 -5.59
N SER A 5 -8.00 -6.08 -6.83
CA SER A 5 -7.63 -7.31 -7.52
C SER A 5 -6.54 -8.08 -6.75
N ALA A 6 -6.64 -9.42 -6.74
CA ALA A 6 -5.70 -10.30 -6.03
C ALA A 6 -4.22 -10.02 -6.41
N ARG A 7 -3.99 -9.65 -7.67
CA ARG A 7 -2.66 -9.32 -8.21
C ARG A 7 -1.98 -8.16 -7.50
N LEU A 8 -2.75 -7.18 -7.03
CA LEU A 8 -2.17 -6.05 -6.34
C LEU A 8 -1.82 -6.38 -4.90
N TYR A 9 -2.63 -7.21 -4.23
CA TYR A 9 -2.24 -7.74 -2.92
C TYR A 9 -0.98 -8.60 -3.01
N ASP A 10 -0.84 -9.41 -4.07
CA ASP A 10 0.38 -10.18 -4.34
C ASP A 10 1.59 -9.27 -4.59
N ALA A 11 1.40 -8.15 -5.29
CA ALA A 11 2.46 -7.17 -5.52
C ALA A 11 2.86 -6.41 -4.23
N LEU A 12 1.89 -6.08 -3.37
CA LEU A 12 2.16 -5.51 -2.05
C LEU A 12 2.90 -6.51 -1.15
N ASP A 13 2.49 -7.78 -1.14
CA ASP A 13 3.17 -8.83 -0.38
C ASP A 13 4.61 -9.03 -0.88
N SER A 14 4.80 -9.09 -2.20
CA SER A 14 6.13 -9.17 -2.81
C SER A 14 7.01 -7.97 -2.41
N ALA A 15 6.47 -6.75 -2.46
CA ALA A 15 7.19 -5.56 -2.05
C ALA A 15 7.51 -5.54 -0.54
N LEU A 16 6.64 -6.10 0.31
CA LEU A 16 6.91 -6.30 1.74
C LEU A 16 7.96 -7.39 1.98
N GLN A 17 8.04 -8.40 1.13
CA GLN A 17 9.11 -9.41 1.17
C GLN A 17 10.46 -8.82 0.77
N ASP A 18 10.48 -7.90 -0.21
CA ASP A 18 11.70 -7.19 -0.62
C ASP A 18 12.15 -6.09 0.37
N SER A 19 11.26 -5.66 1.28
CA SER A 19 11.60 -4.71 2.34
C SER A 19 12.50 -5.32 3.42
N THR A 20 13.19 -4.47 4.19
CA THR A 20 14.09 -4.98 5.25
C THR A 20 13.30 -5.67 6.36
N ASP A 21 13.94 -6.63 7.06
CA ASP A 21 13.30 -7.30 8.19
C ASP A 21 12.85 -6.32 9.29
N GLU A 22 13.55 -5.20 9.45
CA GLU A 22 13.19 -4.12 10.37
C GLU A 22 11.90 -3.40 9.94
N GLN A 23 11.74 -3.10 8.64
CA GLN A 23 10.52 -2.49 8.10
C GLN A 23 9.33 -3.45 8.20
N ARG A 24 9.54 -4.73 7.86
CA ARG A 24 8.51 -5.76 7.94
C ARG A 24 8.05 -5.97 9.39
N GLN A 25 8.99 -6.03 10.35
CA GLN A 25 8.65 -6.09 11.77
C GLN A 25 7.94 -4.83 12.26
N ALA A 26 8.35 -3.65 11.83
CA ALA A 26 7.70 -2.40 12.23
C ALA A 26 6.23 -2.36 11.76
N ILE A 27 5.96 -2.79 10.52
CA ILE A 27 4.59 -2.91 9.97
C ILE A 27 3.78 -3.99 10.71
N GLN A 28 4.37 -5.15 11.01
CA GLN A 28 3.68 -6.23 11.73
C GLN A 28 3.39 -5.90 13.19
N ASN A 29 4.27 -5.14 13.83
CA ASN A 29 4.15 -4.75 15.24
C ASN A 29 3.16 -3.59 15.45
N ASP A 30 2.84 -2.84 14.39
CA ASP A 30 1.80 -1.81 14.44
C ASP A 30 0.55 -2.26 13.66
N PRO A 31 -0.44 -2.88 14.33
CA PRO A 31 -1.67 -3.34 13.68
C PRO A 31 -2.54 -2.20 13.16
N GLY A 32 -2.21 -0.93 13.46
CA GLY A 32 -2.82 0.25 12.86
C GLY A 32 -2.28 0.61 11.48
N THR A 33 -1.28 -0.13 10.98
CA THR A 33 -0.69 0.13 9.68
C THR A 33 -1.70 -0.10 8.56
N SER A 34 -1.97 0.96 7.80
CA SER A 34 -2.81 0.93 6.62
C SER A 34 -2.01 1.33 5.39
N ALA A 35 -2.28 0.69 4.26
CA ALA A 35 -1.78 1.12 2.96
C ALA A 35 -2.70 2.22 2.41
N ARG A 36 -2.13 3.33 1.95
CA ARG A 36 -2.88 4.45 1.36
C ARG A 36 -2.25 4.90 0.05
N VAL A 37 -3.08 5.28 -0.91
CA VAL A 37 -2.62 5.88 -2.16
C VAL A 37 -2.49 7.38 -1.99
N VAL A 38 -1.29 7.90 -2.25
CA VAL A 38 -1.00 9.34 -2.26
C VAL A 38 -0.32 9.67 -3.59
N GLY A 39 -1.10 10.17 -4.55
CA GLY A 39 -0.64 10.37 -5.92
C GLY A 39 -0.30 9.04 -6.60
N ASP A 40 0.96 8.90 -7.04
CA ASP A 40 1.49 7.68 -7.68
C ASP A 40 2.26 6.76 -6.71
N ARG A 41 1.92 6.80 -5.41
CA ARG A 41 2.64 6.04 -4.37
C ARG A 41 1.67 5.34 -3.43
N VAL A 42 2.05 4.16 -2.97
CA VAL A 42 1.43 3.48 -1.83
C VAL A 42 2.26 3.73 -0.58
N THR A 43 1.65 4.29 0.45
CA THR A 43 2.27 4.59 1.73
C THR A 43 1.72 3.66 2.79
N PHE A 44 2.59 2.94 3.50
CA PHE A 44 2.26 2.18 4.71
C PHE A 44 2.47 3.08 5.91
N GLU A 45 1.38 3.44 6.58
CA GLU A 45 1.42 4.34 7.73
C GLU A 45 0.49 3.93 8.87
N ALA A 46 0.93 4.20 10.09
CA ALA A 46 0.14 4.07 11.32
C ALA A 46 0.46 5.25 12.25
N ALA A 47 -0.54 5.81 12.93
CA ALA A 47 -0.36 6.88 13.92
C ALA A 47 0.52 8.08 13.49
N GLY A 48 0.58 8.39 12.18
CA GLY A 48 1.42 9.47 11.63
C GLY A 48 2.87 9.08 11.35
N ILE A 49 3.23 7.81 11.51
CA ILE A 49 4.53 7.23 11.16
C ILE A 49 4.40 6.55 9.80
N THR A 50 5.30 6.90 8.88
CA THR A 50 5.44 6.22 7.59
C THR A 50 6.52 5.16 7.67
N TYR A 51 6.14 3.90 7.42
CA TYR A 51 7.06 2.75 7.48
C TYR A 51 7.67 2.41 6.12
N LEU A 52 6.87 2.52 5.06
CA LEU A 52 7.27 2.14 3.72
C LEU A 52 6.52 2.99 2.68
N ILE A 53 7.23 3.38 1.63
CA ILE A 53 6.66 4.07 0.47
C ILE A 53 7.05 3.26 -0.75
N LEU A 54 6.05 2.79 -1.49
CA LEU A 54 6.21 2.08 -2.75
C LEU A 54 5.80 3.01 -3.89
N GLU A 55 6.66 3.19 -4.88
CA GLU A 55 6.31 3.93 -6.08
C GLU A 55 5.51 3.05 -7.05
N ARG A 56 4.63 3.65 -7.85
CA ARG A 56 3.85 2.94 -8.87
C ARG A 56 4.72 2.05 -9.78
N SER A 57 5.96 2.44 -10.04
CA SER A 57 6.93 1.69 -10.84
C SER A 57 7.30 0.32 -10.27
N TRP A 58 7.08 0.09 -8.97
CA TRP A 58 7.25 -1.22 -8.33
C TRP A 58 6.16 -2.22 -8.70
N PHE A 59 5.03 -1.71 -9.16
CA PHE A 59 3.89 -2.52 -9.57
C PHE A 59 3.98 -2.77 -11.09
N GLY A 60 3.75 -4.02 -11.50
CA GLY A 60 3.71 -4.37 -12.91
C GLY A 60 2.62 -3.59 -13.67
N PRO A 61 2.73 -3.48 -15.01
CA PRO A 61 1.77 -2.73 -15.83
C PRO A 61 0.34 -3.29 -15.75
N ASP A 62 0.19 -4.55 -15.33
CA ASP A 62 -1.08 -5.27 -15.19
C ASP A 62 -1.78 -5.04 -13.84
N VAL A 63 -1.23 -4.18 -12.99
CA VAL A 63 -1.82 -3.81 -11.71
C VAL A 63 -2.87 -2.72 -11.94
N GLU A 64 -4.12 -3.03 -11.59
CA GLU A 64 -5.24 -2.09 -11.69
C GLU A 64 -5.18 -1.04 -10.58
N TRP A 65 -4.37 -0.01 -10.82
CA TRP A 65 -4.14 1.10 -9.90
C TRP A 65 -5.42 1.86 -9.57
N ASP A 66 -6.32 2.03 -10.54
CA ASP A 66 -7.55 2.79 -10.37
C ASP A 66 -8.51 2.13 -9.36
N GLU A 67 -8.63 0.79 -9.37
CA GLU A 67 -9.44 0.07 -8.38
C GLU A 67 -8.87 0.19 -6.97
N PHE A 68 -7.55 0.14 -6.83
CA PHE A 68 -6.89 0.28 -5.53
C PHE A 68 -6.98 1.69 -4.98
N ASN A 69 -6.79 2.67 -5.87
CA ASN A 69 -6.99 4.06 -5.54
C ASN A 69 -8.44 4.27 -5.12
N GLU A 70 -9.44 3.73 -5.81
CA GLU A 70 -10.84 3.80 -5.34
C GLU A 70 -11.04 3.16 -3.94
N ALA A 71 -10.45 2.00 -3.68
CA ALA A 71 -10.61 1.28 -2.42
C ALA A 71 -9.86 1.91 -1.22
N HIS A 72 -8.75 2.62 -1.46
CA HIS A 72 -7.87 3.16 -0.42
C HIS A 72 -7.69 4.67 -0.48
N ARG A 73 -8.35 5.35 -1.41
CA ARG A 73 -8.52 6.79 -1.38
C ARG A 73 -9.39 7.09 -0.17
N THR A 74 -8.75 7.62 0.86
CA THR A 74 -9.49 8.31 1.90
C THR A 74 -10.21 9.46 1.19
N GLU A 75 -11.54 9.36 1.05
CA GLU A 75 -12.35 10.47 0.59
C GLU A 75 -12.04 11.66 1.51
N ARG A 76 -11.21 12.59 1.05
CA ARG A 76 -11.29 13.96 1.55
C ARG A 76 -12.59 14.50 0.99
N GLY A 77 -13.67 14.24 1.72
CA GLY A 77 -14.91 14.98 1.58
C GLY A 77 -14.57 16.47 1.66
N LEU A 78 -14.87 17.16 0.58
CA LEU A 78 -15.21 18.58 0.59
C LEU A 78 -16.73 18.67 0.63
#